data_AF-A0A6V7JN62-F1
#
_entry.id   AF-A0A6V7JN62-F1
#
_cell.length_a   1.000
_cell.length_b   1.000
_cell.length_c   1.000
_cell.angle_alpha   90.00
_cell.angle_beta   90.00
_cell.angle_gamma   90.00
#
_symmetry.space_group_name_H-M   'P 1'
#
loop_
_entity.id
_entity.type
_entity.pdbx_description
1 polymer ?
#
loop_
_entity_poly.entity_id
_entity_poly.type
_entity_poly.pdbx_seq_one_letter_code
_entity_poly.pdbx_strand_id
1 'polypeptide(L)' 'LESLGFLSTVDNAAYGNYGLKDQIQSLRWVKENIGAFGGDPDSVTIFGESAGAVSVHQLMMSPLTK' A
#
# COMPACT_ATOMS: atom_id res chain seq x y z
N LEU A 1 10.81 8.45 -0.80
CA LEU A 1 10.32 8.04 -2.14
C LEU A 1 9.95 9.31 -2.88
N GLU A 2 10.61 9.61 -3.99
CA GLU A 2 10.37 10.83 -4.76
C GLU A 2 9.89 10.42 -6.16
N SER A 3 10.65 10.73 -7.21
CA SER A 3 10.29 10.40 -8.60
C SER A 3 10.04 8.91 -8.82
N LEU A 4 10.90 8.01 -8.32
CA LEU A 4 10.76 6.57 -8.55
C LEU A 4 9.46 5.98 -7.97
N GLY A 5 8.92 6.57 -6.91
CA GLY A 5 7.69 6.07 -6.26
C GLY A 5 6.41 6.66 -6.84
N PHE A 6 6.46 7.88 -7.37
CA PHE A 6 5.25 8.66 -7.63
C PHE A 6 5.22 9.38 -8.98
N LEU A 7 6.26 9.26 -9.81
CA LEU A 7 6.26 9.85 -11.15
C LEU A 7 5.10 9.27 -11.97
N SER A 8 4.27 10.16 -12.48
CA SER A 8 3.25 9.86 -13.47
C SER A 8 3.45 10.76 -14.68
N THR A 9 3.36 10.19 -15.87
CA THR A 9 3.34 10.94 -17.13
C THR A 9 1.91 11.30 -17.55
N VAL A 10 0.89 10.88 -16.78
CA VAL A 10 -0.55 11.07 -17.06
C VAL A 10 -1.02 10.37 -18.35
N ASP A 11 -0.12 9.62 -18.99
CA ASP A 11 -0.37 8.68 -20.07
C ASP A 11 0.05 7.26 -19.64
N ASN A 12 0.20 6.35 -20.60
CA ASN A 12 0.52 4.95 -20.33
C ASN A 12 2.03 4.67 -20.24
N ALA A 13 2.90 5.68 -20.36
CA ALA A 13 4.34 5.49 -20.22
C ALA A 13 4.76 5.27 -18.76
N ALA A 14 4.15 6.01 -17.82
CA ALA A 14 4.30 5.82 -16.38
C ALA A 14 2.98 6.12 -15.65
N TYR A 15 2.29 5.08 -15.18
CA TYR A 15 1.01 5.21 -14.50
C TYR A 15 1.09 5.87 -13.11
N GLY A 16 2.28 5.97 -12.52
CA GLY A 16 2.49 6.48 -11.17
C GLY A 16 1.96 5.57 -10.06
N ASN A 17 1.91 6.15 -8.85
CA ASN A 17 1.49 5.48 -7.61
C ASN A 17 2.24 4.17 -7.32
N TYR A 18 3.49 4.05 -7.78
CA TYR A 18 4.32 2.87 -7.55
C TYR A 18 4.56 2.62 -6.06
N GLY A 19 4.83 3.68 -5.28
CA GLY A 19 4.96 3.57 -3.82
C GLY A 19 3.68 3.08 -3.13
N LEU A 20 2.49 3.43 -3.63
CA LEU A 20 1.23 2.88 -3.11
C LEU A 20 1.05 1.42 -3.53
N LYS A 21 1.43 1.05 -4.76
CA LYS A 21 1.40 -0.35 -5.22
C LYS A 21 2.36 -1.23 -4.41
N ASP A 22 3.50 -0.71 -4.00
CA ASP A 22 4.44 -1.40 -3.11
C ASP A 22 3.82 -1.64 -1.72
N GLN A 23 3.13 -0.64 -1.18
CA GLN A 23 2.39 -0.80 0.08
C GLN A 23 1.26 -1.83 -0.06
N ILE A 24 0.49 -1.80 -1.14
CA ILE A 24 -0.55 -2.81 -1.42
C ILE A 24 0.07 -4.22 -1.48
N GLN A 25 1.19 -4.37 -2.18
CA GLN A 25 1.89 -5.65 -2.26
C GLN A 25 2.40 -6.12 -0.90
N SER A 26 2.85 -5.19 -0.05
CA SER A 26 3.25 -5.48 1.32
C SER A 26 2.06 -5.95 2.17
N LEU A 27 0.88 -5.34 2.01
CA LEU A 27 -0.34 -5.77 2.71
C LEU A 27 -0.80 -7.16 2.27
N ARG A 28 -0.70 -7.48 0.97
CA ARG A 28 -0.97 -8.83 0.47
C ARG A 28 -0.03 -9.85 1.08
N TRP A 29 1.27 -9.53 1.13
CA TRP A 29 2.24 -10.39 1.77
C TRP A 29 1.91 -10.62 3.25
N VAL A 30 1.56 -9.56 4.00
CA VAL A 30 1.14 -9.69 5.41
C VAL A 30 -0.10 -10.59 5.49
N LYS A 31 -1.14 -10.34 4.69
CA LYS A 31 -2.36 -11.15 4.68
C LYS A 31 -2.10 -12.64 4.44
N GLU A 32 -1.19 -12.96 3.52
CA GLU A 32 -0.87 -14.33 3.14
C GLU A 32 0.04 -15.04 4.15
N ASN A 33 0.90 -14.30 4.88
CA ASN A 33 2.00 -14.90 5.62
C ASN A 33 1.94 -14.70 7.13
N ILE A 34 1.20 -13.70 7.65
CA ILE A 34 1.27 -13.33 9.07
C ILE A 34 0.81 -14.44 10.02
N GLY A 35 -0.03 -15.37 9.55
CA GLY A 35 -0.42 -16.57 10.29
C GLY A 35 0.77 -17.46 10.70
N ALA A 36 1.80 -17.55 9.85
CA ALA A 36 3.02 -18.31 10.17
C ALA A 36 3.85 -17.68 11.30
N PHE A 37 3.61 -16.40 11.60
CA PHE A 37 4.25 -15.65 12.68
C PHE A 37 3.35 -15.51 13.91
N GLY A 38 2.19 -16.17 13.92
CA GLY A 38 1.23 -16.12 15.03
C GLY A 38 0.31 -14.90 15.05
N GLY A 39 0.27 -14.11 13.97
CA GLY A 39 -0.71 -13.03 13.82
C GLY A 39 -2.01 -13.51 13.17
N ASP A 40 -3.08 -12.73 13.35
CA ASP A 40 -4.37 -12.97 12.72
C ASP A 40 -4.45 -12.20 11.39
N PRO A 41 -4.50 -12.89 10.22
CA PRO A 41 -4.62 -12.22 8.94
C PRO A 41 -5.94 -11.46 8.77
N ASP A 42 -6.98 -11.77 9.53
CA ASP A 42 -8.28 -11.08 9.50
C ASP A 42 -8.35 -9.86 10.43
N SER A 43 -7.29 -9.61 11.22
CA SER A 43 -7.21 -8.49 12.17
C SER A 43 -5.92 -7.67 11.99
N VAL A 44 -5.69 -7.17 10.78
CA VAL A 44 -4.54 -6.29 10.45
C VAL A 44 -4.91 -4.81 10.57
N THR A 45 -4.20 -4.07 11.41
CA THR A 45 -4.32 -2.60 11.53
C THR A 45 -3.15 -1.91 10.85
N ILE A 46 -3.43 -1.04 9.89
CA ILE A 46 -2.43 -0.16 9.30
C ILE A 46 -2.41 1.20 10.02
N PHE A 47 -1.22 1.76 10.22
CA PHE A 47 -1.04 3.07 10.83
C PHE A 47 0.09 3.84 10.13
N GLY A 48 0.08 5.16 10.23
CA GLY A 48 1.11 6.00 9.64
C GLY A 48 1.01 7.45 10.12
N GLU A 49 2.10 8.19 9.91
CA GLU A 49 2.26 9.62 10.25
C GLU A 49 2.72 10.38 8.99
N SER A 50 2.42 11.69 8.89
CA SER A 50 2.77 12.53 7.74
C SER A 50 2.30 11.90 6.40
N ALA A 51 3.18 11.74 5.43
CA ALA A 51 2.88 11.04 4.16
C ALA A 51 2.39 9.59 4.35
N GLY A 52 2.77 8.94 5.46
CA GLY A 52 2.26 7.63 5.83
C GLY A 52 0.79 7.66 6.26
N ALA A 53 0.34 8.70 6.97
CA ALA A 53 -1.08 8.88 7.30
C ALA A 53 -1.92 9.10 6.03
N VAL A 54 -1.39 9.89 5.08
CA VAL A 54 -2.00 10.08 3.76
C VAL A 54 -2.07 8.76 3.00
N SER A 55 -1.00 7.96 3.04
CA SER A 55 -0.95 6.63 2.42
C SER A 55 -2.02 5.71 3.02
N VAL A 56 -2.15 5.65 4.35
CA VAL A 56 -3.22 4.88 5.03
C VAL A 56 -4.58 5.31 4.52
N HIS A 57 -4.86 6.62 4.46
CA HIS A 57 -6.13 7.12 3.95
C HIS A 57 -6.38 6.71 2.48
N GLN A 58 -5.36 6.78 1.62
CA GLN A 58 -5.45 6.36 0.22
C GLN A 58 -5.70 4.84 0.08
N LEU A 59 -5.06 4.02 0.91
CA LEU A 59 -5.28 2.57 0.94
C LEU A 59 -6.69 2.24 1.42
N MET A 60 -7.24 2.95 2.40
CA MET A 60 -8.63 2.76 2.84
C MET A 60 -9.66 3.06 1.75
N MET A 61 -9.35 3.97 0.82
CA MET A 61 -10.25 4.34 -0.29
C MET A 61 -10.08 3.46 -1.54
N SER A 62 -8.93 2.80 -1.69
CA SER A 62 -8.61 2.04 -2.88
C SER A 62 -9.42 0.74 -2.95
N PRO A 63 -10.04 0.40 -4.11
CA PRO A 63 -10.72 -0.87 -4.28
C PRO A 63 -9.76 -2.08 -4.28
N LEU A 64 -8.44 -1.86 -4.41
CA LEU A 64 -7.43 -2.91 -4.42
C LEU A 64 -7.07 -3.44 -3.02
N THR A 65 -7.61 -2.82 -1.98
CA THR A 65 -7.33 -3.06 -0.56
C THR A 65 -8.61 -3.23 0.25
N LYS A 66 -9.72 -3.57 -0.42
CA LYS A 66 -10.95 -4.03 0.23
C LYS A 66 -10.82 -5.47 0.72
#